data_AF-A0A2W6WTK7-F1
#
_entry.id   AF-A0A2W6WTK7-F1
#
_cell.length_a   1.000
_cell.length_b   1.000
_cell.length_c   1.000
_cell.angle_alpha   90.00
_cell.angle_beta   90.00
_cell.angle_gamma   90.00
#
_symmetry.space_group_name_H-M   'P 1'
#
loop_
_entity.id
_entity.type
_entity.pdbx_description
1 polymer ?
#
loop_
_entity_poly.entity_id
_entity_poly.type
_entity_poly.pdbx_seq_one_letter_code
_entity_poly.pdbx_strand_id
1 'polypeptide(L)'
;MRLIDELAARRVYYHRPLPTLPDILLIDIPPRFSGGDLALGRYYPVILESLAEMHEFEAYLCEPRMTLVAPALLDRRPSALRTSDIIFARYEPQAPNWPWLLICFWPQSCTAMVPPSADTFARGSYTIDAYSTEGQLTDAELKLLGTLGPEHARIVHLGATRLGHA
;
A
#
# COMPACT_ATOMS: atom_id res chain seq x y z
N MET A 1 -2.24 24.61 -10.43
CA MET A 1 -2.21 23.18 -10.83
C MET A 1 -2.58 22.33 -9.64
N ARG A 2 -3.39 21.27 -9.79
CA ARG A 2 -3.76 20.38 -8.67
C ARG A 2 -3.18 18.99 -8.93
N LEU A 3 -2.71 18.30 -7.89
CA LEU A 3 -2.15 16.96 -8.06
C LEU A 3 -3.21 15.97 -8.57
N ILE A 4 -4.45 16.16 -8.12
CA ILE A 4 -5.61 15.37 -8.55
C ILE A 4 -5.86 15.39 -10.06
N ASP A 5 -5.47 16.46 -10.76
CA ASP A 5 -5.65 16.60 -12.20
C ASP A 5 -4.41 16.12 -12.99
N GLU A 6 -3.29 15.87 -12.30
CA GLU A 6 -1.99 15.56 -12.91
C GLU A 6 -1.40 14.25 -12.39
N LEU A 7 -0.58 14.30 -11.33
CA LEU A 7 0.11 13.14 -10.78
C LEU A 7 -0.87 12.05 -10.31
N ALA A 8 -2.01 12.47 -9.73
CA ALA A 8 -3.04 11.61 -9.18
C ALA A 8 -4.32 11.55 -10.05
N ALA A 9 -4.19 11.87 -11.34
CA ALA A 9 -5.31 11.86 -12.29
C ALA A 9 -5.94 10.46 -12.43
N ARG A 10 -5.12 9.41 -12.36
CA ARG A 10 -5.57 8.01 -12.34
C ARG A 10 -5.21 7.42 -10.99
N ARG A 11 -6.23 7.06 -10.21
CA ARG A 11 -6.07 6.47 -8.88
C ARG A 11 -7.24 5.56 -8.55
N VAL A 12 -7.00 4.54 -7.74
CA VAL A 12 -8.02 3.59 -7.28
C VAL A 12 -7.81 3.31 -5.80
N TYR A 13 -8.92 3.22 -5.07
CA TYR A 13 -8.94 2.81 -3.67
C TYR A 13 -9.01 1.30 -3.59
N TYR A 14 -8.06 0.69 -2.90
CA TYR A 14 -8.06 -0.71 -2.50
C TYR A 14 -8.55 -0.77 -1.05
N HIS A 15 -9.67 -1.45 -0.86
CA HIS A 15 -10.27 -1.58 0.45
C HIS A 15 -9.55 -2.63 1.29
N ARG A 16 -9.38 -2.33 2.57
CA ARG A 16 -8.75 -3.20 3.56
C ARG A 16 -9.45 -4.57 3.64
N PRO A 17 -8.68 -5.68 3.67
CA PRO A 17 -9.21 -7.02 3.88
C PRO A 17 -9.88 -7.20 5.25
N LEU A 18 -9.36 -6.47 6.25
CA LEU A 18 -9.77 -6.54 7.64
C LEU A 18 -9.80 -5.12 8.24
N PRO A 19 -10.65 -4.84 9.25
CA PRO A 19 -10.72 -3.54 9.90
C PRO A 19 -9.40 -3.07 10.52
N THR A 20 -8.52 -4.00 10.92
CA THR A 20 -7.22 -3.74 11.54
C THR A 20 -6.10 -3.46 10.53
N LEU A 21 -6.42 -3.42 9.24
CA LEU A 21 -5.49 -3.11 8.17
C LEU A 21 -5.85 -1.77 7.52
N PRO A 22 -4.88 -1.08 6.88
CA PRO A 22 -5.14 0.18 6.19
C PRO A 22 -5.85 -0.03 4.85
N ASP A 23 -6.62 0.97 4.42
CA ASP A 23 -6.98 1.11 3.01
C ASP A 23 -5.76 1.64 2.23
N ILE A 24 -5.70 1.38 0.92
CA ILE A 24 -4.62 1.90 0.06
C ILE A 24 -5.22 2.71 -1.08
N LEU A 25 -4.76 3.95 -1.22
CA LEU A 25 -4.96 4.70 -2.46
C LEU A 25 -3.76 4.43 -3.37
N LEU A 26 -3.98 3.72 -4.46
CA LEU A 26 -2.94 3.46 -5.44
C LEU A 26 -3.05 4.47 -6.58
N ILE A 27 -1.97 5.20 -6.82
CA ILE A 27 -1.89 6.20 -7.89
C ILE A 27 -1.10 5.62 -9.06
N ASP A 28 -1.66 5.72 -10.26
CA ASP A 28 -0.99 5.40 -11.51
C ASP A 28 -0.27 6.66 -12.02
N ILE A 29 1.03 6.73 -11.75
CA ILE A 29 1.86 7.91 -12.02
C ILE A 29 2.06 8.05 -13.53
N PRO A 30 1.80 9.24 -14.12
CA PRO A 30 2.00 9.48 -15.54
C PRO A 30 3.43 9.14 -16.00
N PRO A 31 3.64 8.62 -17.23
CA PRO A 31 4.96 8.16 -17.69
C PRO A 31 6.09 9.19 -17.55
N ARG A 32 5.77 10.49 -17.70
CA ARG A 32 6.74 11.59 -17.54
C ARG A 32 7.34 11.71 -16.13
N PHE A 33 6.72 11.06 -15.14
CA PHE A 33 7.15 11.02 -13.74
C PHE A 33 7.39 9.59 -13.23
N SER A 34 7.27 8.59 -14.11
CA SER A 34 7.50 7.19 -13.76
C SER A 34 8.99 6.88 -13.61
N GLY A 35 9.34 5.87 -12.82
CA GLY A 35 10.74 5.56 -12.48
C GLY A 35 10.89 4.32 -11.62
N GLY A 36 12.11 3.82 -11.50
CA GLY A 36 12.41 2.54 -10.83
C GLY A 36 12.08 2.49 -9.33
N ASP A 37 11.99 3.65 -8.68
CA ASP A 37 11.65 3.76 -7.25
C ASP A 37 10.13 3.61 -6.99
N LEU A 38 9.32 3.49 -8.04
CA LEU A 38 7.87 3.25 -7.96
C LEU A 38 7.56 1.76 -8.08
N ALA A 39 6.46 1.33 -7.47
CA ALA A 39 5.99 -0.05 -7.57
C ALA A 39 5.63 -0.38 -9.04
N LEU A 40 6.21 -1.47 -9.58
CA LEU A 40 6.18 -1.81 -11.01
C LEU A 40 6.61 -0.64 -11.93
N GLY A 41 7.47 0.25 -11.43
CA GLY A 41 7.98 1.40 -12.16
C GLY A 41 6.99 2.55 -12.39
N ARG A 42 5.74 2.45 -11.91
CA ARG A 42 4.69 3.45 -12.20
C ARG A 42 3.64 3.67 -11.11
N TYR A 43 3.50 2.76 -10.16
CA TYR A 43 2.46 2.88 -9.13
C TYR A 43 3.03 3.47 -7.84
N TYR A 44 2.31 4.43 -7.28
CA TYR A 44 2.63 5.03 -5.99
C TYR A 44 1.55 4.69 -4.97
N PRO A 45 1.85 3.80 -4.00
CA PRO A 45 0.90 3.42 -2.96
C PRO A 45 0.86 4.44 -1.82
N VAL A 46 -0.33 4.82 -1.38
CA VAL A 46 -0.56 5.69 -0.22
C VAL A 46 -1.34 4.92 0.84
N ILE A 47 -0.79 4.83 2.04
CA ILE A 47 -1.40 4.12 3.17
C ILE A 47 -2.37 5.04 3.91
N LEU A 48 -3.63 4.59 4.03
CA LEU A 48 -4.72 5.30 4.69
C LEU A 48 -5.26 4.46 5.85
N GLU A 49 -4.98 4.87 7.09
CA GLU A 49 -5.39 4.11 8.28
C GLU A 49 -6.75 4.56 8.83
N SER A 50 -7.26 5.71 8.38
CA SER A 50 -8.57 6.22 8.80
C SER A 50 -9.27 7.05 7.72
N LEU A 51 -10.59 7.21 7.90
CA LEU A 51 -11.40 8.08 7.05
C LEU A 51 -10.93 9.55 7.10
N ALA A 52 -10.42 9.99 8.27
CA ALA A 52 -9.88 11.34 8.41
C ALA A 52 -8.64 11.53 7.54
N GLU A 53 -7.73 10.54 7.50
CA GLU A 53 -6.55 10.59 6.62
C GLU A 53 -6.94 10.54 5.14
N MET A 54 -7.97 9.76 4.78
CA MET A 54 -8.48 9.74 3.41
C MET A 54 -8.98 11.13 2.97
N HIS A 55 -9.79 11.79 3.80
CA HIS A 55 -10.29 13.13 3.52
C HIS A 55 -9.17 14.18 3.48
N GLU A 56 -8.23 14.10 4.42
CA GLU A 56 -7.04 14.97 4.45
C GLU A 56 -6.22 14.82 3.16
N PHE A 57 -6.00 13.58 2.72
CA PHE A 57 -5.23 13.32 1.52
C PHE A 57 -5.94 13.77 0.25
N GLU A 58 -7.24 13.55 0.10
CA GLU A 58 -8.02 14.07 -1.03
C GLU A 58 -8.01 15.61 -1.07
N ALA A 59 -8.15 16.27 0.09
CA ALA A 59 -8.01 17.72 0.18
C ALA A 59 -6.61 18.18 -0.26
N TYR A 60 -5.56 17.48 0.18
CA TYR A 60 -4.19 17.71 -0.26
C TYR A 60 -4.03 17.55 -1.77
N LEU A 61 -4.59 16.52 -2.39
CA LEU A 61 -4.53 16.34 -3.84
C LEU A 61 -5.24 17.47 -4.61
N CYS A 62 -6.32 18.00 -4.05
CA CYS A 62 -7.12 19.08 -4.63
C CYS A 62 -6.54 20.49 -4.44
N GLU A 63 -5.61 20.66 -3.51
CA GLU A 63 -5.05 21.98 -3.21
C GLU A 63 -4.29 22.55 -4.45
N PRO A 64 -4.62 23.79 -4.88
CA PRO A 64 -3.91 24.46 -5.96
C PRO A 64 -2.46 24.77 -5.60
N ARG A 65 -1.53 24.41 -6.49
CA ARG A 65 -0.09 24.63 -6.35
C ARG A 65 0.52 25.28 -7.58
N MET A 66 1.65 25.94 -7.35
CA MET A 66 2.51 26.51 -8.38
C MET A 66 3.45 25.49 -9.00
N THR A 67 3.82 24.45 -8.24
CA THR A 67 4.75 23.39 -8.67
C THR A 67 4.18 22.01 -8.36
N LEU A 68 4.59 21.00 -9.14
CA LEU A 68 4.31 19.61 -8.81
C LEU A 68 5.22 19.17 -7.68
N VAL A 69 4.65 18.42 -6.73
CA VAL A 69 5.34 17.82 -5.60
C VAL A 69 4.90 16.36 -5.49
N ALA A 70 5.75 15.50 -4.94
CA ALA A 70 5.39 14.11 -4.69
C ALA A 70 4.16 14.04 -3.76
N PRO A 71 3.25 13.08 -3.98
CA PRO A 71 2.06 12.90 -3.15
C PRO A 71 2.35 12.23 -1.79
N ALA A 72 3.42 12.68 -1.11
CA ALA A 72 4.03 12.04 0.06
C ALA A 72 3.56 12.58 1.42
N LEU A 73 2.37 13.19 1.49
CA LEU A 73 1.87 13.83 2.72
C LEU A 73 1.89 12.87 3.93
N LEU A 74 1.58 11.59 3.68
CA LEU A 74 1.36 10.58 4.71
C LEU A 74 2.55 9.63 4.91
N ASP A 75 3.55 9.65 4.02
CA ASP A 75 4.64 8.66 3.99
C ASP A 75 5.43 8.63 5.30
N ARG A 76 5.68 9.82 5.87
CA ARG A 76 6.45 10.00 7.10
C ARG A 76 5.60 9.98 8.37
N ARG A 77 4.28 9.88 8.25
CA ARG A 77 3.40 9.84 9.41
C ARG A 77 3.50 8.46 10.04
N PRO A 78 3.84 8.33 11.34
CA PRO A 78 3.89 7.02 11.98
C PRO A 78 2.54 6.32 11.94
N SER A 79 2.55 5.00 11.79
CA SER A 79 1.32 4.21 11.90
C SER A 79 0.69 4.36 13.29
N ALA A 80 -0.63 4.52 13.33
CA ALA A 80 -1.45 4.44 14.54
C ALA A 80 -1.91 2.99 14.83
N LEU A 81 -1.83 2.09 13.85
CA LEU A 81 -2.16 0.68 14.00
C LEU A 81 -1.00 -0.08 14.66
N ARG A 82 -1.31 -1.21 15.30
CA ARG A 82 -0.32 -2.09 15.93
C ARG A 82 -0.63 -3.55 15.64
N THR A 83 0.43 -4.36 15.55
CA THR A 83 0.36 -5.82 15.45
C THR A 83 1.45 -6.45 16.32
N SER A 84 1.18 -7.64 16.85
CA SER A 84 2.17 -8.48 17.54
C SER A 84 2.86 -9.47 16.60
N ASP A 85 2.19 -9.85 15.53
CA ASP A 85 2.66 -10.83 14.54
C ASP A 85 2.92 -10.14 13.20
N ILE A 86 3.75 -10.74 12.35
CA ILE A 86 3.91 -10.27 10.96
C ILE A 86 2.65 -10.65 10.19
N ILE A 87 1.96 -9.67 9.63
CA ILE A 87 0.74 -9.92 8.84
C ILE A 87 1.05 -9.78 7.35
N PHE A 88 0.75 -10.81 6.59
CA PHE A 88 0.76 -10.79 5.12
C PHE A 88 -0.67 -10.55 4.63
N ALA A 89 -0.91 -9.40 4.01
CA ALA A 89 -2.21 -8.99 3.53
C ALA A 89 -2.19 -8.80 2.00
N ARG A 90 -3.07 -9.52 1.32
CA ARG A 90 -3.23 -9.48 -0.13
C ARG A 90 -4.38 -8.55 -0.47
N TYR A 91 -4.17 -7.62 -1.39
CA TYR A 91 -5.20 -6.72 -1.88
C TYR A 91 -5.43 -6.98 -3.37
N GLU A 92 -6.68 -7.33 -3.68
CA GLU A 92 -7.11 -7.64 -5.04
C GLU A 92 -7.28 -6.35 -5.87
N PRO A 93 -6.96 -6.38 -7.18
CA PRO A 93 -7.25 -5.27 -8.09
C PRO A 93 -8.74 -4.90 -8.07
N GLN A 94 -9.06 -3.64 -7.79
CA GLN A 94 -10.45 -3.16 -7.78
C GLN A 94 -10.97 -2.78 -9.18
N ALA A 95 -10.09 -2.79 -10.19
CA ALA A 95 -10.44 -2.54 -11.58
C ALA A 95 -9.49 -3.29 -12.53
N PRO A 96 -9.90 -3.56 -13.80
CA PRO A 96 -9.02 -4.22 -14.77
C PRO A 96 -7.70 -3.48 -14.98
N ASN A 97 -6.62 -4.24 -15.17
CA ASN A 97 -5.25 -3.75 -15.41
C ASN A 97 -4.58 -3.00 -14.24
N TRP A 98 -5.20 -3.02 -13.06
CA TRP A 98 -4.57 -2.58 -11.82
C TRP A 98 -3.83 -3.75 -11.14
N PRO A 99 -2.74 -3.50 -10.40
CA PRO A 99 -1.92 -4.57 -9.86
C PRO A 99 -2.52 -5.19 -8.61
N TRP A 100 -2.07 -6.39 -8.30
CA TRP A 100 -2.21 -6.98 -6.97
C TRP A 100 -1.23 -6.31 -6.02
N LEU A 101 -1.62 -6.10 -4.76
CA LEU A 101 -0.70 -5.57 -3.75
C LEU A 101 -0.49 -6.59 -2.64
N LEU A 102 0.76 -6.77 -2.24
CA LEU A 102 1.13 -7.45 -1.00
C LEU A 102 1.58 -6.40 0.00
N ILE A 103 0.87 -6.31 1.11
CA ILE A 103 1.27 -5.47 2.25
C ILE A 103 1.72 -6.40 3.36
N CYS A 104 2.95 -6.18 3.82
CA CYS A 104 3.41 -6.79 5.06
C CYS A 104 3.30 -5.75 6.17
N PHE A 105 2.51 -6.05 7.20
CA PHE A 105 2.43 -5.24 8.41
C PHE A 105 3.30 -5.86 9.49
N TRP A 106 4.37 -5.15 9.82
CA TRP A 106 5.43 -5.64 10.69
C TRP A 106 5.20 -5.19 12.14
N PRO A 107 5.40 -6.08 13.12
CA PRO A 107 5.39 -5.68 14.52
C PRO A 107 6.62 -4.81 14.81
N GLN A 108 6.51 -3.95 15.84
CA GLN A 108 7.58 -3.04 16.21
C GLN A 108 8.89 -3.76 16.56
N SER A 109 8.81 -4.97 17.10
CA SER A 109 9.97 -5.83 17.37
C SER A 109 10.79 -6.11 16.11
N CYS A 110 10.15 -6.24 14.95
CA CYS A 110 10.82 -6.40 13.68
C CYS A 110 11.39 -5.08 13.15
N THR A 111 10.61 -4.01 13.16
CA THR A 111 11.04 -2.74 12.58
C THR A 111 12.16 -2.07 13.37
N ALA A 112 12.23 -2.29 14.68
CA ALA A 112 13.32 -1.80 15.54
C ALA A 112 14.68 -2.43 15.24
N MET A 113 14.73 -3.58 14.56
CA MET A 113 15.98 -4.23 14.15
C MET A 113 16.61 -3.61 12.90
N VAL A 114 15.87 -2.77 12.16
CA VAL A 114 16.35 -2.13 10.94
C VAL A 114 16.77 -0.68 11.24
N PRO A 115 17.94 -0.23 10.76
CA PRO A 115 18.35 1.16 10.94
C PRO A 115 17.31 2.14 10.36
N PRO A 116 16.94 3.21 11.09
CA PRO A 116 15.95 4.18 10.61
C PRO A 116 16.30 4.86 9.28
N SER A 117 17.60 4.91 8.92
CA SER A 117 18.09 5.49 7.68
C SER A 117 17.80 4.66 6.43
N ALA A 118 17.29 3.43 6.57
CA ALA A 118 17.09 2.52 5.46
C ALA A 118 15.81 2.76 4.65
N ASP A 119 14.95 3.72 5.07
CA ASP A 119 13.65 4.09 4.47
C ASP A 119 12.81 2.88 4.02
N THR A 120 12.94 1.78 4.75
CA THR A 120 12.43 0.47 4.33
C THR A 120 10.96 0.29 4.66
N PHE A 121 10.52 0.91 5.77
CA PHE A 121 9.17 0.76 6.28
C PHE A 121 8.37 2.04 6.08
N ALA A 122 7.43 2.01 5.14
CA ALA A 122 6.42 3.04 5.02
C ALA A 122 5.68 3.21 6.36
N ARG A 123 5.56 4.46 6.82
CA ARG A 123 4.95 4.81 8.12
C ARG A 123 5.56 4.07 9.33
N GLY A 124 6.79 3.56 9.18
CA GLY A 124 7.52 2.82 10.21
C GLY A 124 6.97 1.42 10.51
N SER A 125 6.06 0.88 9.69
CA SER A 125 5.43 -0.42 9.98
C SER A 125 5.09 -1.27 8.76
N TYR A 126 5.12 -0.73 7.55
CA TYR A 126 4.64 -1.44 6.36
C TYR A 126 5.72 -1.58 5.30
N THR A 127 5.74 -2.72 4.62
CA THR A 127 6.31 -2.83 3.28
C THR A 127 5.19 -3.11 2.29
N ILE A 128 5.31 -2.56 1.08
CA ILE A 128 4.29 -2.70 0.02
C ILE A 128 4.99 -3.07 -1.27
N ASP A 129 4.53 -4.16 -1.87
CA ASP A 129 4.95 -4.60 -3.19
C ASP A 129 3.74 -4.75 -4.11
N ALA A 130 3.94 -4.46 -5.40
CA ALA A 130 2.92 -4.59 -6.42
C ALA A 130 3.29 -5.67 -7.44
N TYR A 131 2.31 -6.45 -7.85
CA TYR A 131 2.47 -7.58 -8.78
C TYR A 131 1.44 -7.50 -9.89
N SER A 132 1.83 -7.86 -11.11
CA SER A 132 0.93 -7.82 -12.26
C SER A 132 -0.10 -8.94 -12.23
N THR A 133 0.21 -10.06 -11.56
CA THR A 133 -0.66 -11.24 -11.49
C THR A 133 -0.73 -11.80 -10.07
N GLU A 134 -1.82 -12.50 -9.77
CA GLU A 134 -1.98 -13.22 -8.50
C GLU A 134 -0.87 -14.25 -8.28
N GLY A 135 -0.48 -14.98 -9.33
CA GLY A 135 0.58 -15.98 -9.26
C GLY A 135 1.94 -15.39 -8.86
N GLN A 136 2.30 -14.23 -9.40
CA GLN A 136 3.52 -13.53 -9.00
C GLN A 136 3.49 -13.13 -7.52
N LEU A 137 2.33 -12.69 -7.04
CA LEU A 137 2.14 -12.35 -5.62
C LEU A 137 2.28 -13.61 -4.75
N THR A 138 1.63 -14.73 -5.14
CA THR A 138 1.74 -16.01 -4.42
C THR A 138 3.19 -16.46 -4.31
N ASP A 139 3.95 -16.41 -5.42
CA ASP A 139 5.35 -16.81 -5.42
C ASP A 139 6.21 -15.93 -4.50
N ALA A 140 5.93 -14.62 -4.46
CA ALA A 140 6.65 -13.70 -3.58
C ALA A 140 6.30 -13.92 -2.10
N GLU A 141 5.03 -14.11 -1.78
CA GLU A 141 4.56 -14.41 -0.43
C GLU A 141 5.18 -15.73 0.08
N LEU A 142 5.17 -16.80 -0.71
CA LEU A 142 5.77 -18.08 -0.34
C LEU A 142 7.28 -17.96 -0.06
N LYS A 143 7.99 -17.14 -0.85
CA LYS A 143 9.42 -16.86 -0.61
C LYS A 143 9.63 -16.12 0.72
N LEU A 144 8.80 -15.12 1.02
CA LEU A 144 8.87 -14.36 2.27
C LEU A 144 8.57 -15.26 3.48
N LEU A 145 7.52 -16.08 3.41
CA LEU A 145 7.18 -17.04 4.45
C LEU A 145 8.31 -18.06 4.68
N GLY A 146 8.91 -18.58 3.61
CA GLY A 146 10.06 -19.47 3.70
C GLY A 146 11.28 -18.81 4.35
N THR A 147 11.42 -17.49 4.26
CA THR A 147 12.52 -16.73 4.86
C THR A 147 12.28 -16.48 6.36
N LEU A 148 11.04 -16.24 6.78
CA LEU A 148 10.69 -15.90 8.17
C LEU A 148 10.42 -17.12 9.07
N GLY A 149 10.10 -18.26 8.47
CA GLY A 149 9.66 -19.45 9.17
C GLY A 149 8.19 -19.39 9.62
N PRO A 150 7.57 -20.54 9.92
CA PRO A 150 6.12 -20.67 10.12
C PRO A 150 5.57 -20.01 11.40
N GLU A 151 6.41 -19.75 12.40
CA GLU A 151 5.98 -19.28 13.73
C GLU A 151 5.63 -17.78 13.80
N HIS A 152 6.10 -16.96 12.84
CA HIS A 152 6.06 -15.50 12.96
C HIS A 152 4.97 -14.81 12.11
N ALA A 153 4.31 -15.56 11.23
CA ALA A 153 3.47 -15.01 10.17
C ALA A 153 1.99 -15.37 10.33
N ARG A 154 1.10 -14.37 10.27
CA ARG A 154 -0.34 -14.56 10.02
C ARG A 154 -0.67 -14.17 8.59
N ILE A 155 -1.30 -15.07 7.87
CA ILE A 155 -1.75 -14.83 6.49
C ILE A 155 -3.20 -14.37 6.54
N VAL A 156 -3.49 -13.23 5.91
CA VAL A 156 -4.85 -12.69 5.78
C VAL A 156 -5.31 -12.86 4.34
N HIS A 157 -6.31 -13.71 4.14
CA HIS A 157 -7.02 -13.86 2.88
C HIS A 157 -8.34 -13.08 2.92
N LEU A 158 -8.66 -12.36 1.83
CA LEU A 158 -9.99 -11.82 1.63
C LEU A 158 -10.97 -12.98 1.38
N GLY A 159 -12.06 -13.01 2.12
CA GLY A 159 -13.24 -13.75 1.69
C GLY A 159 -13.81 -13.03 0.47
N ALA A 160 -13.84 -13.71 -0.68
CA ALA A 160 -14.62 -13.25 -1.82
C ALA A 160 -16.05 -13.02 -1.33
N THR A 161 -16.47 -11.76 -1.23
CA THR A 161 -17.90 -11.47 -1.19
C THR A 161 -18.42 -11.74 -2.59
N ARG A 162 -18.59 -13.01 -2.94
CA ARG A 162 -19.53 -13.39 -3.98
C ARG A 162 -20.91 -13.04 -3.41
N LEU A 163 -21.33 -11.79 -3.61
CA LEU A 163 -22.74 -11.45 -3.60
C LEU A 163 -23.41 -12.41 -4.58
N GLY A 164 -24.27 -13.27 -4.04
CA GLY A 164 -25.04 -14.23 -4.81
C GLY A 164 -25.77 -13.53 -5.95
N HIS A 165 -25.74 -14.16 -7.11
CA HIS A 165 -26.65 -13.83 -8.21
C HIS A 165 -28.08 -13.79 -7.69
N ALA A 166 -28.75 -12.66 -7.90
CA ALA A 166 -30.20 -12.59 -7.95
C ALA A 166 -30.70 -13.13 -9.31
#